data_AF-A0A6L6GFV1-F1
#
_entry.id   AF-A0A6L6GFV1-F1
#
_cell.length_a   1.000
_cell.length_b   1.000
_cell.length_c   1.000
_cell.angle_alpha   90.00
_cell.angle_beta   90.00
_cell.angle_gamma   90.00
#
_symmetry.space_group_name_H-M   'P 1'
#
loop_
_entity.id
_entity.type
_entity.pdbx_description
1 polymer ?
#
loop_
_entity_poly.entity_id
_entity_poly.type
_entity_poly.pdbx_seq_one_letter_code
_entity_poly.pdbx_strand_id
1 'polypeptide(L)'
;MNKFFLLSMGITLASLTACSKMPSECQESWNKMEKFGKKLGVPKEELQKRKKEFEENIEQMDSKEAIKLCSTQNSILEMAK
;
A
#
# COMPACT_ATOMS: atom_id res chain seq x y z
N MET A 1 36.60 27.39 25.31
CA MET A 1 36.09 26.12 25.86
C MET A 1 35.79 25.18 24.70
N ASN A 2 36.43 24.01 24.75
CA ASN A 2 36.36 22.89 23.81
C ASN A 2 34.90 22.47 23.53
N LYS A 3 34.48 22.29 22.27
CA LYS A 3 34.71 21.13 21.37
C LYS A 3 33.94 19.89 21.86
N PHE A 4 32.72 19.69 21.36
CA PHE A 4 32.11 18.39 21.01
C PHE A 4 30.79 18.63 20.24
N PHE A 5 30.94 19.00 18.97
CA PHE A 5 30.02 18.56 17.91
C PHE A 5 30.36 17.07 17.67
N LEU A 6 29.41 16.16 17.87
CA LEU A 6 29.38 14.69 17.58
C LEU A 6 28.23 14.13 18.46
N LEU A 7 27.20 13.42 18.03
CA LEU A 7 26.95 12.47 16.93
C LEU A 7 25.80 12.99 16.05
N SER A 8 25.77 12.93 14.71
CA SER A 8 26.06 11.82 13.79
C SER A 8 25.35 10.51 14.16
N MET A 9 24.02 10.50 14.09
CA MET A 9 23.30 9.27 13.78
C MET A 9 22.75 9.43 12.36
N GLY A 10 23.64 9.19 11.41
CA GLY A 10 23.24 8.91 10.04
C GLY A 10 22.35 7.68 10.07
N ILE A 11 21.06 7.89 9.90
CA ILE A 11 20.22 6.89 9.27
C ILE A 11 20.09 7.36 7.84
N THR A 12 21.17 7.16 7.08
CA THR A 12 21.03 6.97 5.63
C THR A 12 20.26 5.67 5.46
N LEU A 13 18.94 5.70 5.60
CA LEU A 13 18.09 4.78 4.88
C LEU A 13 18.11 5.22 3.42
N ALA A 14 19.26 4.97 2.79
CA ALA A 14 19.30 4.58 1.39
C ALA A 14 18.64 3.20 1.30
N SER A 15 17.35 3.12 1.64
CA SER A 15 16.51 2.05 1.16
C SER A 15 16.29 2.37 -0.30
N LEU A 16 17.12 1.73 -1.13
CA LEU A 16 16.79 1.28 -2.48
C LEU A 16 15.39 1.72 -2.89
N THR A 17 15.30 2.54 -3.94
CA THR A 17 14.12 2.57 -4.81
C THR A 17 13.98 1.16 -5.40
N ALA A 18 13.58 0.19 -4.58
CA ALA A 18 13.05 -1.06 -5.04
C ALA A 18 11.77 -0.67 -5.74
N CYS A 19 11.73 -0.82 -7.05
CA CYS A 19 10.48 -0.92 -7.78
C CYS A 19 9.75 -2.17 -7.25
N SER A 20 9.19 -2.09 -6.05
CA SER A 20 8.35 -3.12 -5.47
C SER A 20 7.06 -3.11 -6.26
N LYS A 21 7.01 -3.96 -7.30
CA LYS A 21 5.76 -4.30 -7.96
C LYS A 21 4.75 -4.70 -6.87
N MET A 22 3.63 -3.99 -6.80
CA MET A 22 2.53 -4.30 -5.89
C MET A 22 2.21 -5.81 -5.94
N PRO A 23 2.14 -6.50 -4.80
CA PRO A 23 1.83 -7.93 -4.75
C PRO A 23 0.54 -8.26 -5.49
N SER A 24 0.49 -9.44 -6.13
CA SER A 24 -0.66 -9.90 -6.91
C SER A 24 -1.96 -9.88 -6.12
N GLU A 25 -1.90 -10.24 -4.85
CA GLU A 25 -3.02 -10.30 -3.91
C GLU A 25 -3.62 -8.91 -3.70
N CYS A 26 -2.78 -7.88 -3.63
CA CYS A 26 -3.19 -6.49 -3.48
C CYS A 26 -3.76 -5.92 -4.78
N GLN A 27 -3.20 -6.29 -5.93
CA GLN A 27 -3.80 -5.96 -7.23
C GLN A 27 -5.20 -6.57 -7.36
N GLU A 28 -5.36 -7.83 -6.97
CA GLU A 28 -6.65 -8.52 -7.00
C GLU A 28 -7.67 -7.87 -6.04
N SER A 29 -7.24 -7.56 -4.81
CA SER A 29 -8.08 -6.89 -3.82
C SER A 29 -8.56 -5.53 -4.33
N TRP A 30 -7.64 -4.73 -4.87
CA TRP A 30 -8.00 -3.45 -5.48
C TRP A 30 -8.99 -3.62 -6.63
N ASN A 31 -8.77 -4.59 -7.52
CA ASN A 31 -9.67 -4.84 -8.64
C ASN A 31 -11.07 -5.24 -8.19
N LYS A 32 -11.19 -6.03 -7.10
CA LYS A 32 -12.48 -6.39 -6.49
C LYS A 32 -13.17 -5.16 -5.88
N MET A 33 -12.44 -4.37 -5.10
CA MET A 33 -12.95 -3.12 -4.50
C MET A 33 -13.38 -2.10 -5.57
N GLU A 34 -12.59 -1.91 -6.63
CA GLU A 34 -12.90 -0.99 -7.71
C GLU A 34 -14.19 -1.41 -8.45
N LYS A 35 -14.33 -2.71 -8.76
CA LYS A 35 -15.56 -3.24 -9.37
C LYS A 35 -16.77 -3.04 -8.47
N PHE A 36 -16.62 -3.23 -7.16
CA PHE A 36 -17.69 -3.02 -6.18
C PHE A 36 -18.07 -1.54 -6.09
N GLY A 37 -17.10 -0.63 -5.94
CA GLY A 37 -17.35 0.82 -5.92
C GLY A 37 -18.01 1.33 -7.20
N LYS A 38 -17.60 0.83 -8.38
CA LYS A 38 -18.26 1.14 -9.66
C LYS A 38 -19.73 0.72 -9.65
N LYS A 39 -20.06 -0.46 -9.13
CA LYS A 39 -21.46 -0.93 -9.00
C LYS A 39 -22.29 -0.05 -8.06
N LEU A 40 -21.66 0.52 -7.03
CA LEU A 40 -22.30 1.43 -6.09
C LEU A 40 -22.38 2.89 -6.59
N GLY A 41 -21.89 3.18 -7.80
CA GLY A 41 -21.93 4.52 -8.36
C GLY A 41 -20.86 5.47 -7.79
N VAL A 42 -19.79 4.94 -7.20
CA VAL A 42 -18.67 5.76 -6.73
C VAL A 42 -18.01 6.46 -7.94
N PRO A 43 -17.80 7.79 -7.89
CA PRO A 43 -17.16 8.51 -8.99
C PRO A 43 -15.76 7.99 -9.32
N LYS A 44 -15.41 7.99 -10.61
CA LYS A 44 -14.11 7.51 -11.08
C LYS A 44 -12.93 8.26 -10.45
N GLU A 45 -13.08 9.57 -10.25
CA GLU A 45 -12.06 10.42 -9.64
C GLU A 45 -11.80 10.02 -8.18
N GLU A 46 -12.85 9.69 -7.43
CA GLU A 46 -12.70 9.16 -6.07
C GLU A 46 -12.03 7.79 -6.06
N LEU A 47 -12.42 6.88 -6.97
CA LEU A 47 -11.77 5.58 -7.10
C LEU A 47 -10.27 5.71 -7.42
N GLN A 48 -9.90 6.67 -8.28
CA GLN A 48 -8.49 6.95 -8.59
C GLN A 48 -7.73 7.51 -7.39
N LYS A 49 -8.35 8.41 -6.61
CA LYS A 49 -7.74 8.92 -5.37
C LYS A 49 -7.50 7.79 -4.37
N ARG A 50 -8.53 6.97 -4.13
CA ARG A 50 -8.45 5.80 -3.25
C ARG A 50 -7.42 4.77 -3.74
N LYS A 51 -7.24 4.63 -5.06
CA LYS A 51 -6.22 3.75 -5.65
C LYS A 51 -4.82 4.21 -5.27
N LYS A 52 -4.53 5.51 -5.43
CA LYS A 52 -3.24 6.07 -5.07
C LYS A 52 -2.95 5.92 -3.59
N GLU A 53 -3.93 6.25 -2.74
CA GLU A 53 -3.81 6.05 -1.29
C GLU A 53 -3.56 4.57 -0.95
N PHE A 54 -4.23 3.63 -1.63
CA PHE A 54 -3.99 2.20 -1.46
C PHE A 54 -2.57 1.80 -1.87
N GLU A 55 -2.11 2.21 -3.05
CA GLU A 55 -0.76 1.90 -3.57
C GLU A 55 0.33 2.46 -2.64
N GLU A 56 0.22 3.72 -2.22
CA GLU A 56 1.15 4.36 -1.28
C GLU A 56 1.20 3.63 0.07
N ASN A 57 0.05 3.21 0.59
CA ASN A 57 -0.01 2.43 1.84
C ASN A 57 0.67 1.06 1.70
N ILE A 58 0.44 0.36 0.58
CA ILE A 58 1.07 -0.95 0.33
C ILE A 58 2.57 -0.83 0.14
N GLU A 59 3.04 0.23 -0.53
CA GLU A 59 4.47 0.51 -0.71
C GLU A 59 5.21 0.80 0.60
N GLN A 60 4.51 1.35 1.60
CA GLN A 60 5.05 1.62 2.93
C GLN A 60 5.00 0.39 3.86
N MET A 61 4.29 -0.68 3.49
CA MET A 61 4.16 -1.90 4.30
C MET A 61 5.27 -2.92 3.99
N ASP A 62 5.59 -3.77 4.96
CA ASP A 62 6.35 -4.99 4.68
C ASP A 62 5.57 -5.87 3.70
N SER A 63 6.27 -6.45 2.73
CA SER A 63 5.63 -7.23 1.67
C SER A 63 4.83 -8.42 2.19
N LYS A 64 5.26 -9.08 3.28
CA LYS A 64 4.51 -10.20 3.87
C LYS A 64 3.23 -9.72 4.56
N GLU A 65 3.30 -8.55 5.20
CA GLU A 65 2.15 -7.92 5.85
C GLU A 65 1.13 -7.47 4.80
N ALA A 66 1.59 -6.81 3.74
CA ALA A 66 0.76 -6.42 2.60
C ALA A 66 0.05 -7.64 1.97
N ILE A 67 0.78 -8.72 1.70
CA ILE A 67 0.20 -9.96 1.16
C ILE A 67 -0.88 -10.51 2.09
N LYS A 68 -0.60 -10.62 3.39
CA LYS A 68 -1.55 -11.14 4.37
C LYS A 68 -2.81 -10.28 4.45
N LEU A 69 -2.65 -8.96 4.47
CA LEU A 69 -3.76 -8.01 4.51
C LEU A 69 -4.64 -8.15 3.26
N CYS A 70 -4.04 -8.08 2.08
CA CYS A 70 -4.76 -8.13 0.81
C CYS A 70 -5.41 -9.50 0.58
N SER A 71 -4.75 -10.60 0.96
CA SER A 71 -5.33 -11.94 0.93
C SER A 71 -6.57 -12.03 1.84
N THR A 72 -6.50 -11.47 3.05
CA THR A 72 -7.64 -11.42 3.96
C THR A 72 -8.80 -10.59 3.38
N GLN A 73 -8.50 -9.42 2.81
CA GLN A 73 -9.51 -8.59 2.13
C GLN A 73 -10.16 -9.34 0.96
N ASN A 74 -9.37 -10.08 0.17
CA ASN A 74 -9.88 -10.90 -0.92
C ASN A 74 -10.90 -11.93 -0.43
N SER A 75 -10.56 -12.67 0.63
CA SER A 75 -11.48 -13.67 1.19
C SER A 75 -12.76 -13.04 1.72
N ILE A 76 -12.69 -11.88 2.37
CA ILE A 76 -13.88 -11.16 2.86
C ILE A 76 -14.76 -10.69 1.69
N LEU A 77 -14.16 -10.11 0.65
CA LEU A 77 -14.89 -9.62 -0.52
C LEU A 77 -15.55 -10.76 -1.32
N GLU A 78 -14.99 -11.97 -1.28
CA GLU A 78 -15.61 -13.15 -1.86
C GLU A 78 -16.82 -13.64 -1.08
N MET A 79 -16.79 -13.52 0.25
CA MET A 79 -17.93 -13.83 1.11
C MET A 79 -19.05 -12.79 1.03
N ALA A 80 -18.72 -11.53 0.70
CA ALA A 80 -19.68 -10.43 0.57
C ALA A 80 -20.44 -10.41 -0.77
N LYS A 81 -20.21 -11.43 -1.62
CA LYS A 81 -20.76 -11.55 -2.97
C LYS A 81 -22.11 -12.25 -2.98
#